data_AF-A0A5D3DGI8-F1
#
_entry.id   AF-A0A5D3DGI8-F1
#
_cell.length_a   1.000
_cell.length_b   1.000
_cell.length_c   1.000
_cell.angle_alpha   90.00
_cell.angle_beta   90.00
_cell.angle_gamma   90.00
#
_symmetry.space_group_name_H-M   'P 1'
#
loop_
_entity.id
_entity.type
_entity.pdbx_description
1 polymer ?
#
loop_
_entity_poly.entity_id
_entity_poly.type
_entity_poly.pdbx_seq_one_letter_code
_entity_poly.pdbx_strand_id
1 'polypeptide(L)' 'MSPRRGARRGGGRGGRGAGRIQPEEQPVVQEANPNAPVTQADLAAMEQRYQDMLQAALAPFLAAQQTQAALV' A
#
# COMPACT_ATOMS: atom_id res chain seq x y z
N MET A 1 -45.23 -41.92 -28.13
CA MET A 1 -45.27 -40.55 -27.58
C MET A 1 -46.04 -40.54 -26.27
N SER A 2 -45.52 -39.83 -25.27
CA SER A 2 -46.29 -39.15 -24.21
C SER A 2 -45.43 -37.97 -23.71
N PRO A 3 -45.90 -36.71 -23.82
CA PRO A 3 -45.16 -35.55 -23.35
C PRO A 3 -45.54 -35.27 -21.88
N ARG A 4 -44.60 -34.73 -21.08
CA ARG A 4 -44.81 -33.56 -20.20
C ARG A 4 -43.63 -33.27 -19.28
N ARG A 5 -42.99 -32.13 -19.58
CA ARG A 5 -42.84 -30.94 -18.70
C ARG A 5 -42.17 -31.16 -17.33
N GLY A 6 -40.91 -30.73 -17.22
CA GLY A 6 -40.22 -30.60 -15.93
C GLY A 6 -39.09 -29.55 -15.94
N ALA A 7 -39.44 -28.32 -15.60
CA ALA A 7 -38.65 -27.27 -14.94
C ALA A 7 -37.21 -26.95 -15.39
N ARG A 8 -37.05 -25.76 -15.99
CA ARG A 8 -35.79 -25.01 -16.06
C ARG A 8 -35.32 -24.70 -14.62
N ARG A 9 -34.23 -25.32 -14.16
CA ARG A 9 -33.40 -24.81 -13.06
C ARG A 9 -32.38 -23.86 -13.72
N GLY A 10 -32.44 -22.53 -13.60
CA GLY A 10 -32.29 -21.80 -12.35
C GLY A 10 -30.96 -22.22 -11.74
N GLY A 11 -29.83 -21.58 -11.98
CA GLY A 11 -29.51 -20.18 -11.73
C GLY A 11 -28.03 -20.17 -11.27
N GLY A 12 -27.31 -19.10 -11.60
CA GLY A 12 -25.86 -19.04 -11.53
C GLY A 12 -25.24 -19.34 -10.15
N ARG A 13 -24.07 -19.98 -10.19
CA ARG A 13 -23.00 -19.87 -9.19
C ARG A 13 -21.72 -19.87 -10.01
N GLY A 14 -21.22 -18.71 -10.39
CA GLY A 14 -20.51 -17.84 -9.44
C GLY A 14 -19.05 -18.29 -9.47
N GLY A 15 -18.28 -17.67 -10.37
CA GLY A 15 -16.88 -17.98 -10.61
C GLY A 15 -16.09 -17.91 -9.30
N ARG A 16 -15.46 -19.03 -8.93
CA ARG A 16 -14.43 -19.03 -7.90
C ARG A 16 -13.09 -18.75 -8.59
N GLY A 17 -12.91 -17.50 -8.98
CA GLY A 17 -11.57 -16.96 -9.21
C GLY A 17 -10.86 -16.93 -7.86
N ALA A 18 -10.18 -18.03 -7.51
CA ALA A 18 -9.27 -18.07 -6.38
C ALA A 18 -7.93 -17.43 -6.78
N GLY A 19 -7.98 -16.21 -7.29
CA GLY A 19 -6.86 -15.30 -7.33
C GLY A 19 -6.86 -14.54 -6.02
N ARG A 20 -6.53 -15.22 -4.91
CA ARG A 20 -6.09 -14.50 -3.72
C ARG A 20 -4.65 -14.12 -4.00
N ILE A 21 -4.54 -13.05 -4.78
CA ILE A 21 -3.50 -12.05 -4.66
C ILE A 21 -3.02 -12.03 -3.22
N GLN A 22 -1.70 -12.02 -3.13
CA GLN A 22 -0.88 -11.87 -1.95
C GLN A 22 -1.60 -10.96 -0.93
N PRO A 23 -1.44 -11.17 0.38
CA PRO A 23 -1.64 -10.06 1.29
C PRO A 23 -0.60 -9.01 0.93
N GLU A 24 -0.87 -8.23 -0.12
CA GLU A 24 -0.36 -6.87 -0.27
C GLU A 24 -0.62 -6.29 1.10
N GLU A 25 0.50 -6.02 1.80
CA GLU A 25 0.55 -5.32 3.05
C GLU A 25 -0.44 -4.18 2.94
N GLN A 26 -1.66 -4.41 3.42
CA GLN A 26 -2.54 -3.33 3.77
C GLN A 26 -1.69 -2.66 4.84
N PRO A 27 -1.12 -1.46 4.60
CA PRO A 27 -0.57 -0.71 5.72
C PRO A 27 -1.77 -0.67 6.64
N VAL A 28 -1.65 -1.39 7.76
CA VAL A 28 -2.67 -1.39 8.81
C VAL A 28 -3.01 0.07 8.93
N VAL A 29 -4.22 0.45 8.52
CA VAL A 29 -4.68 1.82 8.69
C VAL A 29 -4.71 1.91 10.20
N GLN A 30 -3.59 2.36 10.78
CA GLN A 30 -3.50 2.71 12.17
C GLN A 30 -4.59 3.76 12.24
N GLU A 31 -5.68 3.36 12.89
CA GLU A 31 -6.79 4.24 13.18
C GLU A 31 -6.23 5.25 14.17
N ALA A 32 -5.50 6.21 13.61
CA ALA A 32 -4.76 7.21 14.33
C ALA A 32 -5.83 8.06 14.99
N ASN A 33 -6.12 7.76 16.25
CA ASN A 33 -7.05 8.53 17.03
C ASN A 33 -6.52 9.97 17.05
N PRO A 34 -7.17 10.92 16.35
CA PRO A 34 -6.67 12.27 16.25
C PRO A 34 -6.73 13.01 17.60
N ASN A 35 -7.45 12.45 18.58
CA ASN A 35 -7.54 12.95 19.94
C ASN A 35 -6.56 12.24 20.90
N ALA A 36 -5.79 11.25 20.43
CA ALA A 36 -4.75 10.64 21.26
C ALA A 36 -3.59 11.64 21.46
N PRO A 37 -3.07 11.76 22.69
CA PRO A 37 -1.88 12.57 22.92
C PRO A 37 -0.71 11.99 22.14
N VAL A 38 -0.04 12.82 21.34
CA VAL A 38 1.20 12.44 20.66
C VAL A 38 2.25 12.15 21.72
N THR A 39 2.78 10.93 21.72
CA THR A 39 3.83 10.56 22.66
C THR A 39 5.19 11.03 22.15
N GLN A 40 6.18 11.06 23.05
CA GLN A 40 7.55 11.38 22.67
C GLN A 40 8.12 10.39 21.64
N ALA A 41 7.71 9.12 21.70
CA ALA A 41 8.12 8.10 20.75
C ALA A 41 7.56 8.40 19.34
N ASP A 42 6.31 8.85 19.27
CA ASP A 42 5.68 9.23 18.00
C ASP A 42 6.37 10.45 17.38
N LEU A 43 6.73 11.43 18.20
CA LEU A 43 7.48 12.60 17.73
C LEU A 43 8.86 12.20 17.19
N ALA A 44 9.60 11.36 17.92
CA ALA A 44 10.88 10.85 17.47
C ALA A 44 10.74 10.06 16.14
N ALA A 45 9.69 9.23 16.01
CA ALA A 45 9.43 8.50 14.77
C ALA A 45 9.11 9.44 13.59
N MET A 46 8.35 10.52 13.84
CA MET A 46 8.07 11.54 12.83
C MET A 46 9.34 12.30 12.40
N GLU A 47 10.20 12.67 13.35
CA GLU A 47 11.47 13.34 13.08
C GLU A 47 12.41 12.45 12.26
N GLN A 48 12.54 11.18 12.63
CA GLN A 48 13.33 10.21 11.86
C GLN A 48 12.80 10.07 10.43
N ARG A 49 11.48 9.89 10.27
CA ARG A 49 10.86 9.83 8.94
C ARG A 49 11.11 11.08 8.11
N TYR A 50 11.07 12.26 8.74
CA TYR A 50 11.34 13.52 8.05
C TYR A 50 12.81 13.62 7.61
N GLN A 51 13.75 13.23 8.47
CA GLN A 51 15.18 13.18 8.12
C GLN A 51 15.45 12.19 6.99
N ASP A 52 14.87 10.99 7.05
CA ASP A 52 14.98 9.98 5.98
C ASP A 52 14.45 10.52 4.65
N MET A 53 13.30 11.18 4.67
CA MET A 53 12.70 11.79 3.47
C MET A 53 13.59 12.90 2.90
N LEU A 54 14.14 13.76 3.75
CA LEU A 54 15.07 14.81 3.33
C LEU A 54 16.34 14.20 2.72
N GLN A 55 16.91 13.19 3.36
CA GLN A 55 18.09 12.51 2.87
C GLN A 55 17.83 11.86 1.51
N ALA A 56 16.69 11.16 1.36
CA ALA A 56 16.30 10.55 0.09
C ALA A 56 16.10 11.57 -1.03
N ALA A 57 15.49 12.73 -0.72
CA ALA A 57 15.25 13.78 -1.70
C ALA A 57 16.53 14.53 -2.10
N LEU A 58 17.45 14.75 -1.16
CA LEU A 58 18.68 15.52 -1.39
C LEU A 58 19.85 14.68 -1.90
N ALA A 59 19.90 13.38 -1.60
CA ALA A 59 20.94 12.46 -2.05
C ALA A 59 21.23 12.54 -3.58
N PRO A 60 20.23 12.48 -4.48
CA PRO A 60 20.51 12.55 -5.93
C PRO A 60 21.07 13.90 -6.35
N PHE A 61 20.63 15.00 -5.72
CA PHE A 61 21.13 16.34 -6.02
C PHE A 61 22.59 16.49 -5.59
N LEU A 62 22.93 16.03 -4.39
CA LEU A 62 24.30 16.02 -3.90
C LEU A 62 25.19 15.13 -4.78
N ALA A 63 24.73 13.94 -5.17
CA ALA A 63 25.47 13.04 -6.06
C ALA A 63 25.74 13.67 -7.44
N ALA A 64 24.76 14.38 -8.00
CA ALA A 64 24.92 15.09 -9.27
C ALA A 64 25.95 16.23 -9.17
N GLN A 65 25.95 16.99 -8.07
CA GLN A 65 26.96 18.03 -7.83
C GLN A 65 28.37 17.46 -7.70
N GLN A 66 28.55 16.35 -6.97
CA GLN A 66 29.87 15.70 -6.83
C GLN A 66 30.41 15.22 -8.17
N THR A 67 29.53 14.70 -9.03
CA THR A 67 29.92 14.24 -10.37
C THR A 67 30.33 15.42 -11.28
N GLN A 68 29.62 16.55 -11.20
CA GLN A 68 30.02 17.76 -11.93
C GLN A 68 31.35 18.32 -11.43
N ALA A 69 31.56 18.37 -10.11
CA ALA A 69 32.82 18.83 -9.52
C ALA A 69 34.02 17.94 -9.89
N ALA A 70 33.80 16.65 -10.11
CA ALA A 70 34.84 15.71 -10.54
C ALA A 70 35.15 15.75 -12.04
N LEU A 71 34.33 16.44 -12.84
CA LEU A 71 34.51 16.61 -14.29
C LEU A 71 35.21 17.93 -14.67
N VAL A 72 35.50 18.79 -13.69
CA VAL A 72 36.22 20.07 -13.83
C VAL A 72 37.68 19.89 -13.44
#